data_AF-A0A7V8NPR7-F1
#
_entry.id   AF-A0A7V8NPR7-F1
#
_cell.length_a   1.000
_cell.length_b   1.000
_cell.length_c   1.000
_cell.angle_alpha   90.00
_cell.angle_beta   90.00
_cell.angle_gamma   90.00
#
_symmetry.space_group_name_H-M   'P 1'
#
loop_
_entity.id
_entity.type
_entity.pdbx_description
1 polymer ?
#
loop_
_entity_poly.entity_id
_entity_poly.type
_entity_poly.pdbx_seq_one_letter_code
_entity_poly.pdbx_strand_id
1 'polypeptide(L)' 'MTKLETREISKAYRGRRVVDGVSVSVQKGEVVGLLGPNGAGKSTL' A
#
# COMPACT_ATOMS: atom_id res chain seq x y z
N MET A 1 15.47 -0.66 -12.49
CA MET A 1 14.27 -0.03 -13.07
C MET A 1 13.06 -0.60 -12.36
N THR A 2 12.42 0.20 -11.52
CA THR A 2 11.22 -0.19 -10.77
C THR A 2 10.01 -0.10 -11.68
N LYS A 3 9.11 -1.09 -11.60
CA LYS A 3 7.94 -1.16 -12.50
C LYS A 3 6.69 -0.56 -11.84
N LEU A 4 6.59 -0.60 -10.51
CA LEU A 4 5.50 -0.05 -9.72
C LEU A 4 6.06 0.67 -8.50
N GLU A 5 5.67 1.93 -8.27
CA GLU A 5 6.12 2.75 -7.15
C GLU A 5 4.99 3.63 -6.62
N THR A 6 4.92 3.77 -5.30
CA THR A 6 4.11 4.77 -4.61
C THR A 6 4.98 5.56 -3.63
N ARG A 7 4.62 6.83 -3.38
CA ARG A 7 5.32 7.70 -2.42
C ARG A 7 4.30 8.34 -1.49
N GLU A 8 4.47 8.06 -0.19
CA GLU A 8 3.71 8.65 0.93
C GLU A 8 2.18 8.65 0.72
N ILE A 9 1.65 7.60 0.07
CA ILE A 9 0.24 7.56 -0.25
C ILE A 9 -0.58 7.42 1.03
N SER A 10 -1.68 8.17 1.08
CA SER A 10 -2.60 8.20 2.21
C SER A 10 -4.02 8.09 1.69
N LYS A 11 -4.84 7.29 2.39
CA LYS A 11 -6.26 7.13 2.05
C LYS A 11 -7.09 7.08 3.31
N ALA A 12 -8.14 7.89 3.35
CA ALA A 12 -9.14 7.87 4.39
C ALA A 12 -10.52 7.50 3.86
N TYR A 13 -11.28 6.78 4.67
CA TYR A 13 -12.71 6.54 4.48
C TYR A 13 -13.44 7.02 5.73
N ARG A 14 -14.44 7.89 5.57
CA ARG A 14 -15.26 8.43 6.67
C ARG A 14 -14.42 8.95 7.85
N GLY A 15 -13.37 9.70 7.55
CA GLY A 15 -12.46 10.29 8.55
C GLY A 15 -11.42 9.34 9.14
N ARG A 16 -11.52 8.02 8.92
CA ARG A 16 -10.50 7.04 9.34
C ARG A 16 -9.43 6.89 8.27
N ARG A 17 -8.16 7.16 8.60
CA ARG A 17 -7.02 6.80 7.76
C ARG A 17 -6.84 5.27 7.74
N VAL A 18 -6.90 4.71 6.54
CA VAL A 18 -6.75 3.27 6.26
C VAL A 18 -5.38 2.99 5.64
N VAL A 19 -4.83 3.96 4.92
CA VAL A 19 -3.42 4.04 4.51
C VAL A 19 -2.90 5.41 4.96
N ASP A 20 -1.72 5.48 5.55
CA ASP A 20 -1.15 6.70 6.12
C ASP A 20 0.35 6.79 5.78
N GLY A 21 0.71 7.63 4.82
CA GLY A 21 2.10 7.90 4.43
C GLY A 21 2.88 6.69 3.91
N VAL A 22 2.24 5.75 3.21
CA VAL A 22 2.92 4.50 2.79
C VAL A 22 3.65 4.67 1.47
N SER A 23 4.90 4.22 1.40
CA SER A 23 5.72 4.16 0.18
C SER A 23 6.09 2.71 -0.13
N VAL A 24 5.86 2.26 -1.36
CA VAL A 24 6.19 0.89 -1.80
C VAL A 24 6.85 0.96 -3.17
N SER A 25 7.85 0.12 -3.39
CA SER A 25 8.49 -0.08 -4.69
C SER A 25 8.55 -1.56 -5.02
N VAL A 26 8.05 -1.97 -6.18
CA VAL A 26 8.09 -3.36 -6.65
C VAL A 26 8.86 -3.45 -7.96
N GLN A 27 9.86 -4.33 -8.00
CA GLN A 27 10.65 -4.55 -9.20
C GLN A 27 9.94 -5.49 -10.17
N LYS A 28 10.31 -5.42 -11.45
CA LYS A 28 9.79 -6.34 -12.46
C LYS A 28 10.22 -7.78 -12.12
N GLY A 29 9.24 -8.69 -12.02
CA GLY A 29 9.47 -10.11 -11.72
C GLY A 29 9.42 -10.46 -10.23
N GLU A 30 9.25 -9.47 -9.36
CA GLU A 30 9.08 -9.68 -7.92
C GLU A 30 7.65 -10.11 -7.60
N VAL A 31 7.50 -11.04 -6.65
CA VAL A 31 6.20 -11.47 -6.10
C VAL A 31 6.13 -10.99 -4.66
N VAL A 32 5.19 -10.08 -4.38
CA VAL A 32 5.02 -9.45 -3.06
C VAL A 32 3.65 -9.80 -2.50
N GLY A 33 3.61 -10.18 -1.22
CA GLY A 33 2.38 -10.40 -0.47
C GLY A 33 2.16 -9.29 0.56
N LEU A 34 0.97 -8.68 0.57
CA LEU A 34 0.54 -7.80 1.65
C LEU A 34 -0.19 -8.63 2.70
N LEU A 35 0.38 -8.73 3.91
CA LEU A 35 -0.17 -9.51 5.02
C LEU A 35 -0.62 -8.60 6.18
N GLY A 36 -1.68 -9.02 6.88
CA GLY A 36 -2.21 -8.30 8.02
C GLY A 36 -3.69 -8.62 8.27
N PRO A 37 -4.23 -8.24 9.44
CA PRO A 37 -5.61 -8.52 9.81
C PRO A 37 -6.63 -7.81 8.89
N ASN A 38 -7.91 -8.18 9.00
CA ASN A 38 -8.98 -7.52 8.27
C ASN A 38 -9.06 -6.03 8.66
N GLY A 39 -9.20 -5.15 7.66
CA GLY A 39 -9.21 -3.70 7.87
C GLY A 39 -7.83 -3.03 7.98
N ALA A 40 -6.71 -3.77 7.84
CA ALA A 40 -5.35 -3.21 7.87
C ALA A 40 -4.95 -2.40 6.61
N GLY A 41 -5.87 -2.18 5.67
CA GLY A 41 -5.59 -1.38 4.46
C GLY A 41 -4.98 -2.13 3.28
N LYS A 42 -4.80 -3.45 3.36
CA LYS A 42 -4.16 -4.28 2.31
C LYS A 42 -4.78 -4.17 0.91
N SER A 43 -6.12 -4.15 0.81
CA SER A 43 -6.82 -4.01 -0.47
C SER A 43 -7.02 -2.54 -0.87
N THR A 44 -6.66 -1.61 0.02
CA THR A 44 -6.74 -0.17 -0.22
C THR A 44 -5.41 0.37 -0.72
N LEU A 45 -4.29 -0.19 -0.22
CA LEU A 45 -2.94 0.05 -0.71
C LEU A 45 -2.75 -0.57 -2.10
#